data_AF-A0A3D3L0D9-F1
#
_entry.id   AF-A0A3D3L0D9-F1
#
_cell.length_a   1.000
_cell.length_b   1.000
_cell.length_c   1.000
_cell.angle_alpha   90.00
_cell.angle_beta   90.00
_cell.angle_gamma   90.00
#
_symmetry.space_group_name_H-M   'P 1'
#
loop_
_entity.id
_entity.type
_entity.pdbx_description
1 polymer ?
#
loop_
_entity_poly.entity_id
_entity_poly.type
_entity_poly.pdbx_seq_one_letter_code
_entity_poly.pdbx_strand_id
1 'polypeptide(L)' 'MIENILEDAEHRMDQALVHTRMELGKVRTGRANPELLDSIYVSYYGTMTPLNQVANISVSNPQIMSILPYEK' A
#
# COMPACT_ATOMS: atom_id res chain seq x y z
N MET A 1 32.30 16.64 -8.63
CA MET A 1 32.30 16.67 -7.14
C MET A 1 31.09 17.42 -6.58
N ILE A 2 30.82 18.68 -6.98
CA ILE A 2 29.59 19.38 -6.55
C ILE A 2 28.34 18.77 -7.23
N GLU A 3 28.44 18.46 -8.52
CA GLU A 3 27.33 17.86 -9.30
C GLU A 3 26.85 16.53 -8.70
N ASN A 4 27.76 15.62 -8.36
CA ASN A 4 27.41 14.36 -7.68
C ASN A 4 26.71 14.57 -6.32
N ILE A 5 27.05 15.64 -5.59
CA ILE A 5 26.39 15.96 -4.31
C ILE A 5 24.97 16.48 -4.56
N LEU A 6 24.77 17.26 -5.63
CA LEU A 6 23.45 17.73 -6.03
C LEU A 6 22.56 16.57 -6.50
N GLU A 7 23.09 15.66 -7.31
CA GLU A 7 22.38 14.44 -7.74
C GLU A 7 22.00 13.54 -6.57
N ASP A 8 22.92 13.30 -5.61
CA ASP A 8 22.62 12.52 -4.41
C ASP A 8 21.55 13.21 -3.53
N ALA A 9 21.63 14.54 -3.40
CA ALA A 9 20.63 15.30 -2.66
C ALA A 9 19.24 15.20 -3.30
N GLU A 10 19.14 15.34 -4.63
CA GLU A 10 17.89 15.19 -5.37
C GLU A 10 17.32 13.78 -5.22
N HIS A 11 18.17 12.74 -5.37
CA HIS A 11 17.77 11.36 -5.19
C HIS A 11 17.18 11.11 -3.79
N ARG A 12 17.82 11.64 -2.75
CA ARG A 12 17.34 11.51 -1.36
C ARG A 12 16.04 12.27 -1.11
N MET A 13 15.85 13.43 -1.75
CA MET A 13 14.60 14.17 -1.67
C MET A 13 13.45 13.38 -2.31
N ASP A 14 13.69 12.78 -3.47
CA ASP A 14 12.71 11.94 -4.15
C ASP A 14 12.34 10.71 -3.30
N GLN A 15 13.33 10.04 -2.71
CA GLN A 15 13.07 8.93 -1.78
C GLN A 15 12.22 9.37 -0.58
N ALA A 16 12.50 10.54 0.01
CA ALA A 16 11.72 11.08 1.12
C ALA A 16 10.27 11.40 0.70
N LEU A 17 10.07 11.94 -0.50
CA LEU A 17 8.73 12.19 -1.05
C LEU A 17 7.96 10.89 -1.29
N VAL A 18 8.62 9.88 -1.86
CA VAL A 18 8.02 8.55 -2.08
C VAL A 18 7.62 7.92 -0.74
N HIS A 19 8.51 7.95 0.25
CA HIS A 19 8.21 7.41 1.57
C HIS A 19 7.04 8.16 2.24
N THR A 20 7.03 9.49 2.16
CA THR A 20 5.94 10.31 2.72
C THR A 20 4.60 9.97 2.08
N ARG A 21 4.55 9.82 0.74
CA ARG A 21 3.32 9.42 0.04
C ARG A 21 2.84 8.03 0.47
N MET A 22 3.76 7.07 0.62
CA MET A 22 3.44 5.73 1.09
C MET A 22 2.83 5.76 2.49
N GLU A 23 3.43 6.50 3.42
CA GLU A 23 2.92 6.60 4.79
C GLU A 23 1.57 7.31 4.85
N LEU A 24 1.37 8.37 4.06
CA LEU A 24 0.07 9.05 3.98
C LEU A 24 -1.02 8.18 3.36
N GLY A 25 -0.69 7.30 2.41
CA GLY A 25 -1.64 6.33 1.83
C GLY A 25 -2.21 5.35 2.87
N LYS A 26 -1.43 5.04 3.92
CA LYS A 26 -1.84 4.18 5.04
C LYS A 26 -2.74 4.89 6.06
N VAL A 27 -2.91 6.21 5.97
CA VAL A 27 -3.74 6.96 6.92
C VAL A 27 -5.22 6.86 6.52
N ARG A 28 -6.06 6.44 7.46
CA ARG A 28 -7.52 6.37 7.25
C ARG A 28 -8.11 7.79 7.18
N THR A 29 -8.60 8.19 6.01
CA THR A 29 -9.21 9.50 5.75
C THR A 29 -10.76 9.49 5.73
N GLY A 30 -11.38 8.34 6.04
CA GLY A 30 -12.83 8.14 5.97
C GLY A 30 -13.34 7.75 4.58
N ARG A 31 -12.49 7.85 3.54
CA ARG A 31 -12.73 7.22 2.23
C ARG A 31 -12.16 5.80 2.24
N ALA A 32 -12.87 4.87 1.64
CA ALA A 32 -12.43 3.51 1.39
C ALA A 32 -11.19 3.52 0.48
N ASN A 33 -10.04 3.12 1.03
CA ASN A 33 -8.78 2.93 0.30
C ASN A 33 -8.34 1.46 0.41
N PRO A 34 -8.30 0.70 -0.70
CA PRO A 34 -7.80 -0.68 -0.72
C PRO A 34 -6.37 -0.84 -0.22
N GLU A 35 -5.49 0.15 -0.44
CA GLU A 35 -4.07 0.09 -0.05
C GLU A 35 -3.88 -0.07 1.47
N LEU A 36 -4.90 0.31 2.27
CA LEU A 36 -4.88 0.07 3.73
C LEU A 36 -4.76 -1.41 4.07
N LEU A 37 -5.26 -2.29 3.20
CA LEU A 37 -5.28 -3.73 3.40
C LEU A 37 -4.00 -4.42 2.92
N ASP A 38 -3.08 -3.73 2.24
CA ASP A 38 -1.81 -4.31 1.75
C ASP A 38 -0.88 -4.76 2.89
N SER A 39 -1.05 -4.18 4.08
CA SER A 39 -0.34 -4.60 5.29
C SER A 39 -0.91 -5.86 5.96
N ILE A 40 -2.05 -6.38 5.48
CA ILE A 40 -2.72 -7.52 6.08
C ILE A 40 -2.25 -8.81 5.42
N TYR A 41 -1.76 -9.71 6.25
CA TYR A 41 -1.39 -11.06 5.87
C TYR A 41 -2.39 -12.06 6.43
N VAL A 42 -2.70 -13.07 5.64
CA VAL A 42 -3.63 -14.15 5.98
C VAL A 42 -2.89 -15.48 5.87
N SER A 43 -3.21 -16.43 6.74
CA SER A 43 -2.68 -17.79 6.62
C SER A 43 -3.39 -18.50 5.48
N TYR A 44 -2.67 -18.74 4.39
CA TYR A 44 -3.15 -19.48 3.23
C TYR A 44 -2.37 -20.79 3.14
N TYR A 45 -3.05 -21.91 3.42
CA TYR A 45 -2.44 -23.26 3.50
C TYR A 45 -1.17 -23.33 4.37
N GLY A 46 -1.13 -22.60 5.49
CA GLY A 46 0.00 -22.59 6.42
C GLY A 46 1.11 -21.60 6.11
N THR A 47 1.01 -20.85 5.00
CA THR A 47 1.92 -19.76 4.64
C THR A 47 1.25 -18.39 4.77
N MET A 48 1.94 -17.44 5.42
CA MET A 48 1.47 -16.06 5.53
C MET A 48 1.55 -15.38 4.17
N THR A 49 0.39 -15.11 3.58
CA THR A 49 0.25 -14.56 2.24
C THR A 49 -0.48 -13.21 2.33
N PRO A 50 -0.06 -12.18 1.57
CA PRO A 50 -0.77 -10.92 1.50
C PRO A 50 -2.24 -11.09 1.10
N LEU A 51 -3.15 -10.36 1.74
CA LEU A 51 -4.60 -10.46 1.48
C LEU A 51 -4.96 -10.15 0.03
N ASN A 52 -4.26 -9.21 -0.59
CA ASN A 52 -4.47 -8.81 -1.99
C ASN A 52 -4.13 -9.92 -3.02
N GLN A 53 -3.38 -10.96 -2.63
CA GLN A 53 -3.06 -12.10 -3.48
C GLN A 53 -4.10 -13.22 -3.39
N VAL A 54 -4.88 -13.27 -2.32
CA VAL A 54 -5.87 -14.34 -2.06
C VAL A 54 -7.32 -13.88 -2.28
N ALA A 55 -7.55 -12.58 -2.44
CA ALA A 55 -8.87 -12.00 -2.65
C ALA A 55 -8.82 -10.76 -3.56
N ASN A 56 -9.89 -10.56 -4.32
CA ASN A 56 -10.13 -9.31 -5.01
C ASN A 56 -10.71 -8.27 -4.04
N ILE A 57 -10.08 -7.09 -3.96
CA ILE A 57 -10.50 -5.98 -3.11
C ILE A 57 -11.04 -4.88 -4.02
N SER A 58 -12.31 -4.51 -3.84
CA SER A 58 -12.96 -3.44 -4.60
C SER A 58 -13.66 -2.44 -3.68
N VAL A 59 -13.76 -1.19 -4.13
CA VAL A 59 -14.47 -0.13 -3.41
C VAL A 59 -15.89 -0.05 -3.95
N SER A 60 -16.84 -0.63 -3.20
CA SER A 60 -18.25 -0.64 -3.58
C SER A 60 -18.96 0.69 -3.29
N ASN A 61 -18.51 1.42 -2.27
CA ASN A 61 -18.99 2.75 -1.90
C ASN A 61 -17.86 3.53 -1.22
N PRO A 62 -17.85 4.88 -1.14
CA PRO A 62 -16.77 5.64 -0.50
C PRO A 62 -16.51 5.28 0.97
N GLN A 63 -17.38 4.52 1.63
CA GLN A 63 -17.22 4.08 3.03
C GLN A 63 -17.10 2.55 3.17
N ILE A 64 -17.37 1.78 2.11
CA ILE A 64 -17.47 0.32 2.16
C ILE A 64 -16.55 -0.29 1.11
N MET A 65 -15.66 -1.18 1.58
CA MET A 65 -14.84 -2.05 0.73
C MET A 65 -15.44 -3.44 0.71
N SER A 66 -15.43 -4.08 -0.45
CA SER A 66 -15.85 -5.46 -0.65
C SER A 66 -14.62 -6.31 -0.95
N ILE A 67 -14.49 -7.40 -0.20
CA ILE A 67 -13.39 -8.36 -0.33
C ILE A 67 -14.01 -9.67 -0.81
N LEU A 68 -13.58 -10.13 -1.98
CA LEU A 68 -14.06 -11.34 -2.63
C LEU A 68 -12.90 -12.35 -2.73
N PRO A 69 -12.81 -13.31 -1.81
CA PRO A 69 -11.81 -14.38 -1.87
C PRO A 69 -11.92 -15.19 -3.16
N TYR A 70 -10.77 -15.61 -3.71
CA TYR A 70 -10.75 -16.48 -4.88
C TYR A 70 -11.18 -17.92 -4.56
N GLU A 71 -10.84 -18.39 -3.36
CA GLU A 71 -11.26 -19.68 -2.81
C GLU A 71 -12.26 -19.47 -1.66
N LYS A 72 -13.20 -20.41 -1.49
CA LYS A 72 -14.24 -20.36 -0.44
C LYS A 72 -13.84 -21.12 0.80
#